data_AF-A0A183AJ61-F1
#
_entry.id   AF-A0A183AJ61-F1
#
_cell.length_a   1.000
_cell.length_b   1.000
_cell.length_c   1.000
_cell.angle_alpha   90.00
_cell.angle_beta   90.00
_cell.angle_gamma   90.00
#
_symmetry.space_group_name_H-M   'P 1'
#
loop_
_entity.id
_entity.type
_entity.pdbx_description
1 polymer ?
#
loop_
_entity_poly.entity_id
_entity_poly.type
_entity_poly.pdbx_seq_one_letter_code
_entity_poly.pdbx_strand_id
1 'polypeptide(L)'
;MLRECEKGSTREACQVFRPSGNRTQDSGNQSDQSVATKGVLDKLARSEEMINTLRNENHMLKNDLREAKRVLELETGEKIDNINLWLKSLIMERGGGSDRRGNSVGGGWRGRQQQISLLKSKVKSLESRLNSLSPSRFPVFFGPSENTDIAGVNQTSGATTLGIGTASGSQDLFVVPSGFTEPPFTQRHSAKEKNKMVMMLEQENEKLRKDVELFKTKYAKTKARENNLSTEVREFKKKMETLLDKGQHDDELITALADNNKQLKESVKREQEMRSKLEQDVRKETESLTSSLTQKKNEAEKLEKILFQKDDEIRELQKLLKNVQSSSTLPQESTFSSEPVNETKAVSIGKAGNTDGANTTKEITLLQVERDGLRKLVESMNERVDLLLEENCKLKNELSILENAKSSKGTAYWRLARHTRSDGLKETEPNEKSHVGQTKMSGNHSVNMDHLLNRQFLIDVLSKSALSATSANIVSKQINVLQCALSDTLKENETLKELLDKLRSLRREDFNLLSEIVRQLRAVSEDEKV
;
A
#
# COMPACT_ATOMS: atom_id res chain seq x y z
N MET A 1 31.04 -6.62 51.89
CA MET A 1 29.77 -7.29 52.25
C MET A 1 28.92 -7.31 50.99
N LEU A 2 28.56 -8.39 50.31
CA LEU A 2 28.44 -9.82 50.63
C LEU A 2 28.86 -10.65 49.40
N ARG A 3 29.84 -11.54 49.66
CA ARG A 3 30.15 -12.89 49.15
C ARG A 3 29.84 -13.33 47.70
N GLU A 4 30.96 -13.65 47.05
CA GLU A 4 31.22 -14.79 46.17
C GLU A 4 30.59 -16.13 46.63
N CYS A 5 30.28 -17.00 45.67
CA CYS A 5 30.43 -18.45 45.83
C CYS A 5 30.59 -19.13 44.45
N GLU A 6 31.80 -19.64 44.23
CA GLU A 6 32.18 -20.66 43.26
C GLU A 6 31.63 -22.06 43.62
N LYS A 7 31.88 -23.00 42.70
CA LYS A 7 31.88 -24.49 42.77
C LYS A 7 30.71 -25.14 42.00
N GLY A 8 30.91 -26.22 41.23
CA GLY A 8 32.08 -27.07 41.13
C GLY A 8 32.04 -28.01 39.92
N SER A 9 33.25 -28.42 39.54
CA SER A 9 33.59 -29.48 38.62
C SER A 9 33.37 -30.84 39.27
N THR A 10 32.66 -31.75 38.62
CA THR A 10 32.77 -33.20 38.84
C THR A 10 32.88 -33.92 37.50
N ARG A 11 34.10 -34.37 37.20
CA ARG A 11 34.38 -35.50 36.31
C ARG A 11 34.09 -36.76 37.10
N GLU A 12 33.15 -37.57 36.67
CA GLU A 12 33.02 -38.96 37.12
C GLU A 12 33.39 -39.92 35.99
N ALA A 13 34.31 -40.82 36.36
CA ALA A 13 34.77 -41.94 35.58
C ALA A 13 33.74 -43.06 35.65
N CYS A 14 33.35 -43.63 34.50
CA CYS A 14 32.66 -44.91 34.47
C CYS A 14 33.60 -46.00 33.95
N GLN A 15 33.97 -46.84 34.90
CA GLN A 15 34.71 -48.08 34.77
C GLN A 15 34.01 -49.09 33.85
N VAL A 16 34.87 -49.81 33.14
CA VAL A 16 34.59 -51.00 32.33
C VAL A 16 34.15 -52.14 33.25
N PHE A 17 32.93 -52.64 33.08
CA PHE A 17 32.47 -53.92 33.64
C PHE A 17 32.13 -54.87 32.49
N ARG A 18 32.86 -55.99 32.40
CA ARG A 18 32.49 -57.16 31.61
C ARG A 18 31.51 -58.04 32.40
N PRO A 19 30.58 -58.71 31.71
CA PRO A 19 30.23 -60.07 32.08
C PRO A 19 30.36 -61.04 30.89
N SER A 20 31.03 -62.16 31.16
CA SER A 20 31.06 -63.36 30.31
C SER A 20 29.82 -64.23 30.57
N GLY A 21 29.14 -64.61 29.48
CA GLY A 21 28.66 -65.97 29.19
C GLY A 21 27.45 -66.53 29.96
N ASN A 22 26.28 -66.62 29.29
CA ASN A 22 25.76 -67.92 28.83
C ASN A 22 24.51 -67.79 27.92
N ARG A 23 24.70 -68.23 26.67
CA ARG A 23 23.84 -69.03 25.80
C ARG A 23 22.30 -69.00 26.02
N THR A 24 21.59 -68.37 25.10
CA THR A 24 20.33 -68.89 24.54
C THR A 24 20.16 -68.35 23.13
N GLN A 25 19.65 -69.21 22.26
CA GLN A 25 19.51 -69.02 20.81
C GLN A 25 18.62 -67.82 20.48
N ASP A 26 19.13 -66.84 19.71
CA ASP A 26 18.35 -66.12 18.68
C ASP A 26 19.30 -65.28 17.78
N SER A 27 19.83 -65.91 16.73
CA SER A 27 20.93 -65.36 15.90
C SER A 27 20.46 -64.47 14.74
N GLY A 28 19.26 -63.88 14.83
CA GLY A 28 18.68 -63.05 13.75
C GLY A 28 18.49 -61.56 14.06
N ASN A 29 18.46 -61.16 15.34
CA ASN A 29 17.99 -59.82 15.75
C ASN A 29 19.04 -58.89 16.38
N GLN A 30 20.28 -59.34 16.60
CA GLN A 30 21.31 -58.51 17.26
C GLN A 30 22.06 -57.55 16.33
N SER A 31 22.16 -57.84 15.03
CA SER A 31 22.77 -56.90 14.06
C SER A 31 21.93 -55.63 13.90
N ASP A 32 20.60 -55.79 13.90
CA ASP A 32 19.68 -54.71 13.57
C ASP A 32 19.51 -53.74 14.74
N GLN A 33 19.56 -54.22 15.98
CA GLN A 33 19.63 -53.36 17.17
C GLN A 33 20.96 -52.59 17.25
N SER A 34 22.09 -53.19 16.85
CA SER A 34 23.38 -52.50 16.81
C SER A 34 23.43 -51.41 15.73
N VAL A 35 22.83 -51.67 14.56
CA VAL A 35 22.74 -50.68 13.47
C VAL A 35 21.74 -49.56 13.82
N ALA A 36 20.62 -49.89 14.46
CA ALA A 36 19.64 -48.90 14.91
C ALA A 36 20.20 -47.99 16.02
N THR A 37 20.90 -48.56 17.01
CA THR A 37 21.54 -47.76 18.08
C THR A 37 22.67 -46.89 17.54
N LYS A 38 23.47 -47.38 16.58
CA LYS A 38 24.45 -46.55 15.85
C LYS A 38 23.79 -45.42 15.04
N GLY A 39 22.69 -45.70 14.35
CA GLY A 39 21.95 -44.68 13.61
C GLY A 39 21.34 -43.60 14.51
N VAL A 40 20.93 -43.95 15.73
CA VAL A 40 20.46 -42.99 16.75
C VAL A 40 21.63 -42.17 17.30
N LEU A 41 22.78 -42.79 17.56
CA LEU A 41 24.00 -42.09 17.99
C LEU A 41 24.51 -41.11 16.93
N ASP A 42 24.48 -41.49 15.65
CA ASP A 42 24.86 -40.61 14.54
C ASP A 42 23.88 -39.44 14.38
N LYS A 43 22.58 -39.66 14.60
CA LYS A 43 21.58 -38.59 14.60
C LYS A 43 21.78 -37.64 15.79
N LEU A 44 22.14 -38.17 16.95
CA LEU A 44 22.45 -37.39 18.14
C LEU A 44 23.71 -36.53 17.88
N ALA A 45 24.78 -37.12 17.35
CA ALA A 45 26.01 -36.41 17.00
C ALA A 45 25.77 -35.27 16.00
N ARG A 46 24.96 -35.50 14.96
CA ARG A 46 24.55 -34.44 14.01
C ARG A 46 23.71 -33.34 14.68
N SER A 47 22.83 -33.71 15.60
CA SER A 47 22.04 -32.74 16.36
C SER A 47 22.93 -31.91 17.30
N GLU A 48 23.92 -32.51 17.94
CA GLU A 48 24.89 -31.83 18.79
C GLU A 48 25.77 -30.86 17.99
N GLU A 49 26.22 -31.27 16.80
CA GLU A 49 26.94 -30.42 15.87
C GLU A 49 26.08 -29.20 15.46
N MET A 50 24.81 -29.42 15.10
CA MET A 50 23.87 -28.35 14.76
C MET A 50 23.59 -27.41 15.94
N ILE A 51 23.52 -27.93 17.16
CA ILE A 51 23.38 -27.09 18.36
C ILE A 51 24.64 -26.22 18.55
N ASN A 52 25.82 -26.76 18.28
CA ASN A 52 27.07 -26.02 18.40
C ASN A 52 27.21 -24.95 17.31
N THR A 53 26.79 -25.20 16.07
CA THR A 53 26.76 -24.17 15.03
C THR A 53 25.80 -23.04 15.39
N LEU A 54 24.57 -23.37 15.86
CA LEU A 54 23.60 -22.37 16.30
C LEU A 54 24.10 -21.55 17.51
N ARG A 55 24.82 -22.16 18.45
CA ARG A 55 25.46 -21.43 19.56
C ARG A 55 26.52 -20.46 19.04
N ASN A 56 27.35 -20.89 18.09
CA ASN A 56 28.37 -20.02 17.48
C ASN A 56 27.74 -18.86 16.71
N GLU A 57 26.70 -19.11 15.91
CA GLU A 57 25.94 -18.07 15.22
C GLU A 57 25.30 -17.09 16.21
N ASN A 58 24.71 -17.58 17.30
CA ASN A 58 24.15 -16.72 18.34
C ASN A 58 25.21 -15.83 19.00
N HIS A 59 26.43 -16.35 19.20
CA HIS A 59 27.56 -15.56 19.69
C HIS A 59 28.02 -14.50 18.68
N MET A 60 28.08 -14.82 17.39
CA MET A 60 28.38 -13.83 16.35
C MET A 60 27.32 -12.73 16.31
N LEU A 61 26.03 -13.09 16.28
CA LEU A 61 24.93 -12.12 16.27
C LEU A 61 24.93 -11.23 17.51
N LYS A 62 25.28 -11.76 18.69
CA LYS A 62 25.46 -10.95 19.91
C LYS A 62 26.65 -9.98 19.80
N ASN A 63 27.73 -10.36 19.12
CA ASN A 63 28.86 -9.48 18.88
C ASN A 63 28.48 -8.38 17.90
N ASP A 64 27.82 -8.72 16.79
CA ASP A 64 27.36 -7.78 15.78
C ASP A 64 26.35 -6.79 16.36
N LEU A 65 25.44 -7.24 17.23
CA LEU A 65 24.52 -6.37 17.94
C LEU A 65 25.24 -5.38 18.88
N ARG A 66 26.31 -5.82 19.56
CA ARG A 66 27.15 -4.93 20.39
C ARG A 66 27.93 -3.93 19.54
N GLU A 67 28.41 -4.34 18.37
CA GLU A 67 29.10 -3.46 17.43
C GLU A 67 28.15 -2.40 16.87
N ALA A 68 26.99 -2.81 16.37
CA ALA A 68 25.95 -1.93 15.87
C ALA A 68 25.49 -0.94 16.95
N LYS A 69 25.31 -1.41 18.20
CA LYS A 69 25.03 -0.53 19.35
C LYS A 69 26.11 0.54 19.52
N ARG A 70 27.39 0.18 19.49
CA ARG A 70 28.49 1.13 19.65
C ARG A 70 28.53 2.15 18.51
N VAL A 71 28.30 1.71 17.28
CA VAL A 71 28.22 2.60 16.10
C VAL A 71 27.06 3.58 16.27
N LEU A 72 25.87 3.10 16.66
CA LEU A 72 24.73 3.96 16.93
C LEU A 72 25.01 4.96 18.05
N GLU A 73 25.67 4.56 19.14
CA GLU A 73 26.08 5.47 20.22
C GLU A 73 27.05 6.56 19.73
N LEU A 74 27.98 6.22 18.82
CA LEU A 74 28.89 7.16 18.19
C LEU A 74 28.18 8.11 17.22
N GLU A 75 27.23 7.62 16.43
CA GLU A 75 26.50 8.40 15.44
C GLU A 75 25.43 9.31 16.05
N THR A 76 24.83 8.90 17.17
CA THR A 76 23.80 9.65 17.90
C THR A 76 24.39 10.55 18.98
N GLY A 77 25.56 10.18 19.52
CA GLY A 77 26.20 10.86 20.64
C GLY A 77 25.47 10.66 21.97
N GLU A 78 24.61 9.65 22.04
CA GLU A 78 23.81 9.23 23.18
C GLU A 78 24.22 7.81 23.58
N LYS A 79 24.27 7.54 24.89
CA LYS A 79 24.53 6.19 25.38
C LYS A 79 23.22 5.39 25.35
N ILE A 80 23.19 4.27 24.65
CA ILE A 80 21.97 3.49 24.39
C ILE A 80 21.95 2.28 25.32
N ASP A 81 21.40 2.41 26.53
CA ASP A 81 21.39 1.26 27.46
C ASP A 81 20.51 0.09 26.95
N ASN A 82 19.37 0.40 26.31
CA ASN A 82 18.49 -0.58 25.68
C ASN A 82 17.95 -0.08 24.33
N ILE A 83 18.28 -0.81 23.25
CA ILE A 83 17.91 -0.46 21.87
C ILE A 83 16.39 -0.38 21.68
N ASN A 84 15.62 -1.28 22.31
CA ASN A 84 14.16 -1.32 22.14
C ASN A 84 13.47 -0.12 22.80
N LEU A 85 13.98 0.35 23.94
CA LEU A 85 13.47 1.56 24.60
C LEU A 85 13.87 2.82 23.83
N TRP A 86 15.11 2.85 23.34
CA TRP A 86 15.61 3.96 22.53
C TRP A 86 14.82 4.13 21.23
N LEU A 87 14.55 3.05 20.49
CA LEU A 87 13.71 3.08 19.29
C LEU A 87 12.28 3.54 19.59
N LYS A 88 11.68 3.08 20.69
CA LYS A 88 10.35 3.53 21.11
C LYS A 88 10.31 5.03 21.43
N SER A 89 11.34 5.55 22.09
CA SER A 89 11.47 6.98 22.36
C SER A 89 11.57 7.79 21.07
N LEU A 90 12.37 7.32 20.10
CA LEU A 90 12.49 7.94 18.77
C LEU A 90 11.15 7.97 18.02
N ILE A 91 10.36 6.90 18.11
CA ILE A 91 9.05 6.79 17.45
C ILE A 91 8.03 7.72 18.13
N MET A 92 8.03 7.82 19.46
CA MET A 92 7.15 8.71 20.20
C MET A 92 7.48 10.19 20.00
N GLU A 93 8.77 10.55 19.85
CA GLU A 93 9.17 11.93 19.53
C GLU A 93 8.77 12.36 18.09
N ARG A 94 8.49 11.40 17.19
CA ARG A 94 8.12 11.68 15.80
C ARG A 94 6.61 11.64 15.51
N GLY A 95 5.78 11.17 16.44
CA GLY A 95 4.37 10.90 16.16
C GLY A 95 3.42 11.28 17.30
N GLY A 96 2.85 12.49 17.23
CA GLY A 96 1.62 12.83 17.93
C GLY A 96 1.43 14.32 18.26
N GLY A 97 0.54 15.00 17.54
CA GLY A 97 -0.16 16.19 18.06
C GLY A 97 0.06 17.50 17.30
N SER A 98 -1.04 18.02 16.75
CA SER A 98 -1.24 19.38 16.26
C SER A 98 -0.79 20.44 17.27
N ASP A 99 -0.27 21.57 16.76
CA ASP A 99 -0.18 22.87 17.43
C ASP A 99 0.71 23.01 18.68
N ARG A 100 2.04 23.09 18.50
CA ARG A 100 2.87 24.08 19.21
C ARG A 100 4.06 24.53 18.36
N ARG A 101 4.06 25.82 18.00
CA ARG A 101 5.28 26.57 17.67
C ARG A 101 6.19 26.59 18.90
N GLY A 102 7.47 26.24 18.71
CA GLY A 102 8.54 26.65 19.62
C GLY A 102 9.44 25.52 20.10
N ASN A 103 10.50 25.27 19.33
CA ASN A 103 11.84 24.96 19.83
C ASN A 103 12.01 23.70 20.71
N SER A 104 12.00 22.51 20.10
CA SER A 104 12.73 21.35 20.63
C SER A 104 13.72 20.82 19.58
N VAL A 105 14.96 21.27 19.72
CA VAL A 105 16.14 20.61 19.15
C VAL A 105 16.34 19.31 19.93
N GLY A 106 16.03 18.16 19.34
CA GLY A 106 16.31 16.85 19.96
C GLY A 106 16.13 15.73 18.94
N GLY A 107 17.14 14.87 18.79
CA GLY A 107 17.06 13.68 17.93
C GLY A 107 17.60 13.83 16.51
N GLY A 108 18.87 14.23 16.33
CA GLY A 108 19.53 14.06 15.01
C GLY A 108 20.86 14.77 14.78
N TRP A 109 21.24 15.74 15.63
CA TRP A 109 22.43 16.59 15.39
C TRP A 109 23.54 16.44 16.43
N ARG A 110 23.29 15.69 17.52
CA ARG A 110 24.22 15.61 18.65
C ARG A 110 25.48 14.78 18.34
N GLY A 111 25.34 13.64 17.69
CA GLY A 111 26.48 12.81 17.28
C GLY A 111 27.29 13.42 16.13
N ARG A 112 26.64 14.08 15.15
CA ARG A 112 27.35 14.88 14.13
C ARG A 112 28.18 16.00 14.75
N GLN A 113 27.64 16.69 15.76
CA GLN A 113 28.37 17.73 16.49
C GLN A 113 29.56 17.15 17.28
N GLN A 114 29.42 15.98 17.90
CA GLN A 114 30.52 15.29 18.58
C GLN A 114 31.60 14.82 17.59
N GLN A 115 31.21 14.28 16.43
CA GLN A 115 32.13 13.88 15.37
C GLN A 115 32.90 15.08 14.80
N ILE A 116 32.23 16.22 14.59
CA ILE A 116 32.87 17.49 14.21
C ILE A 116 33.84 17.95 15.30
N SER A 117 33.47 17.85 16.58
CA SER A 117 34.33 18.24 17.69
C SER A 117 35.57 17.35 17.82
N LEU A 118 35.40 16.04 17.66
CA LEU A 118 36.48 15.05 17.65
C LEU A 118 37.44 15.28 16.47
N LEU A 119 36.90 15.50 15.27
CA LEU A 119 37.68 15.82 14.07
C LEU A 119 38.43 17.14 14.25
N LYS A 120 37.80 18.18 14.78
CA LYS A 120 38.47 19.46 15.11
C LYS A 120 39.61 19.27 16.10
N SER A 121 39.43 18.46 17.15
CA SER A 121 40.50 18.14 18.11
C SER A 121 41.65 17.38 17.44
N LYS A 122 41.33 16.43 16.56
CA LYS A 122 42.33 15.63 15.83
C LYS A 122 43.09 16.47 14.80
N VAL A 123 42.41 17.34 14.07
CA VAL A 123 43.02 18.33 13.17
C VAL A 123 43.95 19.24 13.96
N LYS A 124 43.49 19.80 15.09
CA LYS A 124 44.33 20.65 15.96
C LYS A 124 45.55 19.91 16.51
N SER A 125 45.43 18.63 16.86
CA SER A 125 46.57 17.79 17.29
C SER A 125 47.56 17.53 16.15
N LEU A 126 47.06 17.29 14.93
CA LEU A 126 47.88 17.12 13.74
C LEU A 126 48.57 18.42 13.34
N GLU A 127 47.88 19.56 13.42
CA GLU A 127 48.44 20.90 13.21
C GLU A 127 49.54 21.20 14.23
N SER A 128 49.32 20.94 15.52
CA SER A 128 50.36 21.09 16.55
C SER A 128 51.56 20.18 16.29
N ARG A 129 51.34 18.95 15.81
CA ARG A 129 52.44 18.05 15.42
C ARG A 129 53.19 18.58 14.20
N LEU A 130 52.49 19.08 13.17
CA LEU A 130 53.10 19.65 11.98
C LEU A 130 53.91 20.92 12.29
N ASN A 131 53.36 21.79 13.14
CA ASN A 131 54.05 22.99 13.61
C ASN A 131 55.26 22.65 14.50
N SER A 132 55.20 21.55 15.27
CA SER A 132 56.35 21.05 16.04
C SER A 132 57.43 20.35 15.19
N LEU A 133 57.05 19.79 14.03
CA LEU A 133 57.94 19.17 13.05
C LEU A 133 58.56 20.19 12.08
N SER A 134 58.16 21.46 12.19
CA SER A 134 58.67 22.57 11.40
C SER A 134 59.51 23.55 12.25
N PRO A 135 60.77 23.22 12.58
CA PRO A 135 61.79 24.25 12.74
C PRO A 135 62.59 24.35 11.44
N SER A 136 62.71 25.58 10.94
CA SER A 136 63.58 26.00 9.83
C SER A 136 62.98 25.85 8.43
N ARG A 137 62.44 26.95 7.91
CA ARG A 137 62.99 27.60 6.70
C ARG A 137 62.55 29.07 6.61
N PHE A 138 63.54 29.87 6.25
CA PHE A 138 63.64 31.31 5.99
C PHE A 138 62.41 32.02 5.41
N PRO A 139 62.23 33.33 5.68
CA PRO A 139 61.26 34.16 5.00
C PRO A 139 61.84 34.63 3.65
N VAL A 140 61.17 34.28 2.54
CA VAL A 140 61.37 34.96 1.26
C VAL A 140 60.02 35.46 0.77
N PHE A 141 59.88 36.78 0.86
CA PHE A 141 59.18 37.72 0.00
C PHE A 141 58.27 37.14 -1.10
N PHE A 142 56.95 37.41 -0.99
CA PHE A 142 55.99 37.26 -2.08
C PHE A 142 56.03 38.50 -2.98
N GLY A 143 56.29 38.30 -4.27
CA GLY A 143 55.92 39.22 -5.35
C GLY A 143 54.80 38.60 -6.20
N PRO A 144 53.79 39.36 -6.67
CA PRO A 144 52.64 38.81 -7.38
C PRO A 144 52.79 38.94 -8.91
N SER A 145 52.46 37.88 -9.65
CA SER A 145 52.13 37.93 -11.09
C SER A 145 51.41 36.60 -11.43
N GLU A 146 50.09 36.62 -11.59
CA GLU A 146 49.33 36.80 -12.84
C GLU A 146 49.43 35.62 -13.82
N ASN A 147 48.27 34.95 -13.97
CA ASN A 147 47.71 34.27 -15.14
C ASN A 147 48.59 33.38 -16.02
N THR A 148 48.22 32.10 -16.11
CA THR A 148 47.85 31.44 -17.37
C THR A 148 47.30 30.03 -17.10
N ASP A 149 46.11 29.77 -17.65
CA ASP A 149 45.60 28.43 -17.92
C ASP A 149 46.55 27.68 -18.87
N ILE A 150 46.69 26.36 -18.71
CA ILE A 150 46.78 25.39 -19.81
C ILE A 150 46.66 23.96 -19.27
N ALA A 151 45.91 23.19 -20.04
CA ALA A 151 45.49 21.82 -19.84
C ALA A 151 46.62 20.78 -19.79
N GLY A 152 46.29 19.67 -19.12
CA GLY A 152 46.45 18.34 -19.73
C GLY A 152 47.64 17.50 -19.30
N VAL A 153 47.38 16.18 -19.32
CA VAL A 153 48.32 15.06 -19.41
C VAL A 153 48.79 14.43 -18.08
N ASN A 154 48.06 13.36 -17.73
CA ASN A 154 48.57 12.04 -17.38
C ASN A 154 49.95 11.98 -16.70
N GLN A 155 49.96 11.91 -15.36
CA GLN A 155 51.14 11.44 -14.63
C GLN A 155 51.09 9.92 -14.46
N THR A 156 51.91 9.29 -15.29
CA THR A 156 52.35 7.90 -15.23
C THR A 156 53.31 7.66 -14.07
N SER A 157 53.12 6.52 -13.39
CA SER A 157 54.17 5.62 -12.91
C SER A 157 55.31 6.18 -12.05
N GLY A 158 55.14 6.12 -10.73
CA GLY A 158 56.25 6.03 -9.78
C GLY A 158 56.72 4.58 -9.65
N ALA A 159 57.74 4.19 -10.42
CA ALA A 159 58.49 2.96 -10.20
C ALA A 159 59.99 3.28 -10.20
N THR A 160 60.60 3.11 -9.04
CA THR A 160 62.01 3.34 -8.72
C THR A 160 62.91 2.40 -9.52
N THR A 161 63.68 2.92 -10.47
CA THR A 161 64.75 2.18 -11.16
C THR A 161 66.05 2.37 -10.38
N LEU A 162 66.48 1.32 -9.67
CA LEU A 162 67.81 1.28 -9.06
C LEU A 162 68.88 1.19 -10.15
N GLY A 163 69.85 2.11 -10.08
CA GLY A 163 70.90 2.29 -11.08
C GLY A 163 71.86 1.10 -11.16
N ILE A 164 72.09 0.65 -12.39
CA ILE A 164 73.23 -0.17 -12.78
C ILE A 164 74.12 0.73 -13.65
N GLY A 165 75.20 1.25 -13.05
CA GLY A 165 76.25 1.93 -13.78
C GLY A 165 77.16 0.90 -14.45
N THR A 166 77.13 0.88 -15.78
CA THR A 166 78.16 0.23 -16.60
C THR A 166 79.25 1.27 -16.87
N ALA A 167 80.49 1.00 -16.43
CA ALA A 167 81.66 1.77 -16.82
C ALA A 167 82.64 0.82 -17.52
N SER A 168 82.88 1.09 -18.80
CA SER A 168 83.88 0.48 -19.65
C SER A 168 84.80 1.58 -20.18
N GLY A 169 86.11 1.30 -20.22
CA GLY A 169 87.18 2.13 -20.80
C GLY A 169 87.81 3.11 -19.80
N SER A 170 89.14 3.26 -19.67
CA SER A 170 90.26 2.83 -20.51
C SER A 170 91.59 3.04 -19.76
N GLN A 171 92.61 2.31 -20.22
CA GLN A 171 94.05 2.62 -20.23
C GLN A 171 94.97 2.29 -19.03
N ASP A 172 95.87 1.36 -19.34
CA ASP A 172 97.32 1.38 -19.13
C ASP A 172 97.89 1.56 -17.72
N LEU A 173 98.43 0.45 -17.20
CA LEU A 173 99.82 0.44 -16.71
C LEU A 173 100.36 -1.00 -16.65
N PHE A 174 101.39 -1.18 -17.45
CA PHE A 174 102.21 -2.38 -17.62
C PHE A 174 103.17 -2.53 -16.44
N VAL A 175 103.05 -3.58 -15.62
CA VAL A 175 104.18 -4.17 -14.90
C VAL A 175 103.92 -5.66 -14.69
N VAL A 176 104.64 -6.49 -15.45
CA VAL A 176 104.94 -7.88 -15.05
C VAL A 176 106.20 -7.81 -14.17
N PRO A 177 106.29 -8.61 -13.10
CA PRO A 177 107.41 -9.55 -13.09
C PRO A 177 107.01 -10.94 -12.59
N SER A 178 107.42 -11.92 -13.40
CA SER A 178 108.10 -13.14 -12.98
C SER A 178 107.34 -14.15 -12.10
N GLY A 179 107.03 -15.28 -12.75
CA GLY A 179 107.51 -16.59 -12.30
C GLY A 179 107.12 -17.04 -10.90
N PHE A 180 105.93 -17.63 -10.78
CA PHE A 180 105.71 -18.72 -9.85
C PHE A 180 104.75 -19.73 -10.46
N THR A 181 105.30 -20.89 -10.82
CA THR A 181 104.57 -22.12 -11.13
C THR A 181 103.71 -22.50 -9.92
N GLU A 182 102.41 -22.20 -9.96
CA GLU A 182 101.43 -22.78 -9.03
C GLU A 182 100.88 -24.13 -9.56
N PRO A 183 100.64 -25.11 -8.68
CA PRO A 183 100.30 -26.48 -9.08
C PRO A 183 98.81 -26.65 -9.42
N PRO A 184 98.44 -27.59 -10.33
CA PRO A 184 97.09 -27.69 -10.90
C PRO A 184 96.03 -28.38 -10.01
N PHE A 185 96.11 -28.26 -8.67
CA PHE A 185 95.25 -29.04 -7.77
C PHE A 185 94.23 -28.23 -6.94
N THR A 186 94.43 -26.93 -6.74
CA THR A 186 93.49 -26.07 -5.97
C THR A 186 92.39 -25.42 -6.82
N GLN A 187 92.60 -25.30 -8.15
CA GLN A 187 91.61 -24.71 -9.07
C GLN A 187 90.35 -25.59 -9.27
N ARG A 188 90.48 -26.92 -9.13
CA ARG A 188 89.33 -27.84 -9.24
C ARG A 188 88.34 -27.71 -8.08
N HIS A 189 88.81 -27.42 -6.86
CA HIS A 189 87.91 -27.22 -5.71
C HIS A 189 87.12 -25.92 -5.85
N SER A 190 87.75 -24.82 -6.26
CA SER A 190 87.07 -23.56 -6.56
C SER A 190 86.08 -23.68 -7.73
N ALA A 191 86.42 -24.43 -8.78
CA ALA A 191 85.51 -24.66 -9.91
C ALA A 191 84.28 -25.50 -9.52
N LYS A 192 84.45 -26.53 -8.68
CA LYS A 192 83.33 -27.33 -8.17
C LYS A 192 82.38 -26.51 -7.30
N GLU A 193 82.92 -25.60 -6.49
CA GLU A 193 82.12 -24.73 -5.62
C GLU A 193 81.39 -23.63 -6.41
N LYS A 194 82.06 -23.05 -7.41
CA LYS A 194 81.43 -22.14 -8.39
C LYS A 194 80.30 -22.83 -9.15
N ASN A 195 80.50 -24.06 -9.63
CA ASN A 195 79.45 -24.82 -10.31
C ASN A 195 78.25 -25.15 -9.41
N LYS A 196 78.48 -25.43 -8.12
CA LYS A 196 77.39 -25.62 -7.14
C LYS A 196 76.60 -24.32 -6.93
N MET A 197 77.28 -23.18 -6.81
CA MET A 197 76.62 -21.87 -6.67
C MET A 197 75.82 -21.51 -7.93
N VAL A 198 76.37 -21.77 -9.13
CA VAL A 198 75.66 -21.57 -10.40
C VAL A 198 74.41 -22.43 -10.45
N MET A 199 74.49 -23.71 -10.10
CA MET A 199 73.32 -24.61 -10.08
C MET A 199 72.24 -24.14 -9.08
N MET A 200 72.64 -23.64 -7.90
CA MET A 200 71.71 -23.05 -6.92
C MET A 200 71.04 -21.79 -7.46
N LEU A 201 71.80 -20.90 -8.12
CA LEU A 201 71.26 -19.69 -8.75
C LEU A 201 70.35 -20.01 -9.93
N GLU A 202 70.63 -21.06 -10.70
CA GLU A 202 69.75 -21.55 -11.76
C GLU A 202 68.43 -22.08 -11.19
N GLN A 203 68.49 -22.86 -10.11
CA GLN A 203 67.30 -23.34 -9.42
C GLN A 203 66.46 -22.19 -8.83
N GLU A 204 67.11 -21.19 -8.23
CA GLU A 204 66.44 -19.99 -7.73
C GLU A 204 65.80 -19.17 -8.85
N ASN A 205 66.52 -18.95 -9.97
CA ASN A 205 65.99 -18.28 -11.15
C ASN A 205 64.77 -19.02 -11.72
N GLU A 206 64.82 -20.35 -11.77
CA GLU A 206 63.68 -21.16 -12.23
C GLU A 206 62.48 -21.05 -11.28
N LYS A 207 62.72 -21.02 -9.97
CA LYS A 207 61.66 -20.78 -8.97
C LYS A 207 61.05 -19.39 -9.13
N LEU A 208 61.87 -18.35 -9.27
CA LEU A 208 61.40 -16.97 -9.47
C LEU A 208 60.59 -16.83 -10.77
N ARG A 209 61.02 -17.50 -11.86
CA ARG A 209 60.25 -17.54 -13.11
C ARG A 209 58.87 -18.16 -12.93
N LYS A 210 58.77 -19.28 -12.19
CA LYS A 210 57.48 -19.92 -11.86
C LYS A 210 56.61 -19.01 -11.00
N ASP A 211 57.18 -18.34 -10.00
CA ASP A 211 56.44 -17.42 -9.13
C ASP A 211 55.89 -16.22 -9.93
N VAL A 212 56.69 -15.64 -10.84
CA VAL A 212 56.24 -14.57 -11.75
C VAL A 212 55.05 -15.04 -12.59
N GLU A 213 55.10 -16.25 -13.14
CA GLU A 213 54.01 -16.78 -13.95
C GLU A 213 52.74 -17.06 -13.11
N LEU A 214 52.90 -17.56 -11.88
CA LEU A 214 51.81 -17.69 -10.93
C LEU A 214 51.18 -16.34 -10.57
N PHE A 215 51.98 -15.28 -10.39
CA PHE A 215 51.45 -13.95 -10.12
C PHE A 215 50.74 -13.34 -11.32
N LYS A 216 51.23 -13.55 -12.55
CA LYS A 216 50.53 -13.12 -13.78
C LYS A 216 49.16 -13.77 -13.90
N THR A 217 49.07 -15.08 -13.68
CA THR A 217 47.77 -15.80 -13.75
C THR A 217 46.81 -15.34 -12.65
N LYS A 218 47.31 -15.09 -11.43
CA LYS A 218 46.50 -14.50 -10.35
C LYS A 218 46.01 -13.10 -10.69
N TYR A 219 46.88 -12.25 -11.23
CA TYR A 219 46.53 -10.90 -11.67
C TYR A 219 45.48 -10.91 -12.78
N ALA A 220 45.60 -11.81 -13.77
CA ALA A 220 44.60 -11.96 -14.83
C ALA A 220 43.24 -12.39 -14.27
N LYS A 221 43.22 -13.33 -13.31
CA LYS A 221 41.97 -13.76 -12.64
C LYS A 221 41.33 -12.62 -11.84
N THR A 222 42.12 -11.86 -11.07
CA THR A 222 41.59 -10.71 -10.31
C THR A 222 41.09 -9.61 -11.25
N LYS A 223 41.78 -9.34 -12.35
CA LYS A 223 41.36 -8.35 -13.36
C LYS A 223 40.06 -8.76 -14.06
N ALA A 224 39.89 -10.05 -14.37
CA ALA A 224 38.62 -10.56 -14.91
C ALA A 224 37.47 -10.39 -13.91
N ARG A 225 37.70 -10.67 -12.62
CA ARG A 225 36.72 -10.44 -11.55
C ARG A 225 36.38 -8.96 -11.40
N GLU A 226 37.38 -8.09 -11.42
CA GLU A 226 37.19 -6.63 -11.35
C GLU A 226 36.32 -6.13 -12.50
N ASN A 227 36.58 -6.59 -13.73
CA ASN A 227 35.76 -6.24 -14.90
C ASN A 227 34.30 -6.69 -14.74
N ASN A 228 34.07 -7.93 -14.28
CA ASN A 228 32.71 -8.44 -14.06
C ASN A 228 31.98 -7.65 -12.96
N LEU A 229 32.66 -7.36 -11.85
CA LEU A 229 32.09 -6.52 -10.78
C LEU A 229 31.79 -5.11 -11.29
N SER A 230 32.67 -4.53 -12.12
CA SER A 230 32.46 -3.21 -12.73
C SER A 230 31.23 -3.20 -13.66
N THR A 231 31.02 -4.26 -14.43
CA THR A 231 29.81 -4.40 -15.26
C THR A 231 28.56 -4.53 -14.43
N GLU A 232 28.57 -5.33 -13.36
CA GLU A 232 27.43 -5.49 -12.44
C GLU A 232 27.08 -4.17 -11.75
N VAL A 233 28.07 -3.43 -11.24
CA VAL A 233 27.85 -2.09 -10.64
C VAL A 233 27.24 -1.13 -11.66
N ARG A 234 27.68 -1.16 -12.92
CA ARG A 234 27.10 -0.33 -13.99
C ARG A 234 25.66 -0.71 -14.29
N GLU A 235 25.33 -2.00 -14.29
CA GLU A 235 23.95 -2.47 -14.46
C GLU A 235 23.06 -2.09 -13.27
N PHE A 236 23.54 -2.21 -12.04
CA PHE A 236 22.80 -1.75 -10.87
C PHE A 236 22.56 -0.25 -10.88
N LYS A 237 23.55 0.55 -11.32
CA LYS A 237 23.37 1.99 -11.51
C LYS A 237 22.24 2.29 -12.51
N LYS A 238 22.21 1.61 -13.66
CA LYS A 238 21.12 1.74 -14.64
C LYS A 238 19.77 1.34 -14.07
N LYS A 239 19.69 0.23 -13.33
CA LYS A 239 18.44 -0.20 -12.66
C LYS A 239 17.97 0.85 -11.65
N MET A 240 18.87 1.42 -10.87
CA MET A 240 18.55 2.48 -9.91
C MET A 240 18.07 3.76 -10.61
N GLU A 241 18.70 4.15 -11.72
CA GLU A 241 18.27 5.27 -12.56
C GLU A 241 16.84 5.06 -13.07
N THR A 242 16.52 3.89 -13.63
CA THR A 242 15.15 3.59 -14.08
C THR A 242 14.11 3.57 -12.95
N LEU A 243 14.51 3.26 -11.71
CA LEU A 243 13.62 3.34 -10.54
C LEU A 243 13.39 4.79 -10.11
N LEU A 244 14.42 5.64 -10.19
CA LEU A 244 14.29 7.06 -9.91
C LEU A 244 13.37 7.74 -10.93
N ASP A 245 13.51 7.43 -12.22
CA ASP A 245 12.63 7.98 -13.27
C ASP A 245 11.17 7.58 -13.03
N LYS A 246 10.92 6.32 -12.64
CA LYS A 246 9.56 5.88 -12.26
C LYS A 246 9.02 6.65 -11.06
N GLY A 247 9.85 6.87 -10.04
CA GLY A 247 9.47 7.68 -8.88
C GLY A 247 9.10 9.12 -9.25
N GLN A 248 9.81 9.73 -10.21
CA GLN A 248 9.48 11.07 -10.70
C GLN A 248 8.11 11.11 -11.39
N HIS A 249 7.81 10.13 -12.23
CA HIS A 249 6.49 10.03 -12.87
C HIS A 249 5.36 9.80 -11.85
N ASP A 250 5.61 9.01 -10.79
CA ASP A 250 4.65 8.83 -9.71
C ASP A 250 4.41 10.15 -8.95
N ASP A 251 5.46 10.94 -8.69
CA ASP A 251 5.36 12.26 -8.05
C ASP A 251 4.59 13.28 -8.91
N GLU A 252 4.82 13.27 -10.23
CA GLU A 252 4.05 14.05 -11.21
C GLU A 252 2.56 13.66 -11.19
N LEU A 253 2.27 12.36 -11.17
CA LEU A 253 0.90 11.84 -11.09
C LEU A 253 0.24 12.24 -9.76
N ILE A 254 0.94 12.13 -8.64
CA ILE A 254 0.44 12.53 -7.31
C ILE A 254 0.10 14.02 -7.31
N THR A 255 0.96 14.85 -7.91
CA THR A 255 0.74 16.29 -8.01
C THR A 255 -0.47 16.61 -8.88
N ALA A 256 -0.61 15.98 -10.05
CA ALA A 256 -1.78 16.15 -10.92
C ALA A 256 -3.10 15.71 -10.23
N LEU A 257 -3.08 14.60 -9.48
CA LEU A 257 -4.23 14.16 -8.69
C LEU A 257 -4.54 15.10 -7.52
N ALA A 258 -3.52 15.66 -6.86
CA ALA A 258 -3.70 16.63 -5.79
C ALA A 258 -4.33 17.94 -6.32
N ASP A 259 -3.88 18.42 -7.47
CA ASP A 259 -4.44 19.60 -8.12
C ASP A 259 -5.88 19.39 -8.57
N ASN A 260 -6.21 18.23 -9.17
CA ASN A 260 -7.58 17.87 -9.51
C ASN A 260 -8.49 17.82 -8.27
N ASN A 261 -8.03 17.21 -7.19
CA ASN A 261 -8.76 17.18 -5.92
C ASN A 261 -8.96 18.58 -5.34
N LYS A 262 -7.98 19.47 -5.47
CA LYS A 262 -8.09 20.87 -5.06
C LYS A 262 -9.15 21.61 -5.88
N GLN A 263 -9.14 21.46 -7.21
CA GLN A 263 -10.14 22.06 -8.10
C GLN A 263 -11.55 21.56 -7.80
N LEU A 264 -11.72 20.25 -7.55
CA LEU A 264 -13.01 19.67 -7.16
C LEU A 264 -13.51 20.24 -5.83
N LYS A 265 -12.64 20.33 -4.80
CA LYS A 265 -12.99 20.94 -3.52
C LYS A 265 -13.40 22.41 -3.66
N GLU A 266 -12.69 23.17 -4.49
CA GLU A 266 -13.05 24.56 -4.80
C GLU A 266 -14.39 24.66 -5.53
N SER A 267 -14.69 23.72 -6.44
CA SER A 267 -15.97 23.68 -7.14
C SER A 267 -17.14 23.37 -6.20
N VAL A 268 -16.98 22.38 -5.34
CA VAL A 268 -17.97 22.05 -4.31
C VAL A 268 -18.20 23.24 -3.38
N LYS A 269 -17.13 23.93 -2.95
CA LYS A 269 -17.25 25.12 -2.12
C LYS A 269 -18.02 26.24 -2.83
N ARG A 270 -17.71 26.50 -4.10
CA ARG A 270 -18.45 27.49 -4.93
C ARG A 270 -19.92 27.12 -5.09
N GLU A 271 -20.25 25.86 -5.35
CA GLU A 271 -21.63 25.40 -5.44
C GLU A 271 -22.37 25.53 -4.10
N GLN A 272 -21.71 25.24 -2.99
CA GLN A 272 -22.30 25.38 -1.66
C GLN A 272 -22.57 26.85 -1.30
N GLU A 273 -21.65 27.76 -1.64
CA GLU A 273 -21.87 29.20 -1.51
C GLU A 273 -23.05 29.68 -2.37
N MET A 274 -23.17 29.18 -3.61
CA MET A 274 -24.31 29.48 -4.49
C MET A 274 -25.64 28.94 -3.94
N ARG A 275 -25.65 27.70 -3.42
CA ARG A 275 -26.83 27.10 -2.77
C ARG A 275 -27.28 27.92 -1.56
N SER A 276 -26.34 28.34 -0.70
CA SER A 276 -26.67 29.14 0.48
C SER A 276 -27.29 30.49 0.12
N LYS A 277 -26.80 31.16 -0.93
CA LYS A 277 -27.40 32.40 -1.45
C LYS A 277 -28.82 32.17 -1.96
N LEU A 278 -29.02 31.12 -2.77
CA LEU A 278 -30.33 30.79 -3.31
C LEU A 278 -31.33 30.45 -2.19
N GLU A 279 -30.91 29.67 -1.18
CA GLU A 279 -31.74 29.39 0.00
C GLU A 279 -32.12 30.67 0.76
N GLN A 280 -31.19 31.62 0.89
CA GLN A 280 -31.48 32.89 1.54
C GLN A 280 -32.51 33.72 0.75
N ASP A 281 -32.40 33.74 -0.57
CA ASP A 281 -33.32 34.50 -1.42
C ASP A 281 -34.71 33.86 -1.44
N VAL A 282 -34.79 32.53 -1.52
CA VAL A 282 -36.06 31.79 -1.35
C VAL A 282 -36.67 32.08 0.02
N ARG A 283 -35.88 32.09 1.10
CA ARG A 283 -36.38 32.44 2.44
C ARG A 283 -37.00 33.83 2.48
N LYS A 284 -36.31 34.86 1.97
CA LYS A 284 -36.85 36.23 1.90
C LYS A 284 -38.16 36.30 1.11
N GLU A 285 -38.24 35.59 -0.02
CA GLU A 285 -39.45 35.54 -0.83
C GLU A 285 -40.60 34.84 -0.08
N THR A 286 -40.33 33.71 0.57
CA THR A 286 -41.33 33.01 1.39
C THR A 286 -41.82 33.85 2.57
N GLU A 287 -40.94 34.62 3.23
CA GLU A 287 -41.30 35.53 4.31
C GLU A 287 -42.19 36.69 3.81
N SER A 288 -41.88 37.23 2.62
CA SER A 288 -42.71 38.25 1.97
C SER A 288 -44.11 37.73 1.61
N LEU A 289 -44.18 36.56 0.97
CA LEU A 289 -45.46 35.92 0.63
C LEU A 289 -46.28 35.58 1.87
N THR A 290 -45.64 35.09 2.93
CA THR A 290 -46.32 34.77 4.20
C THR A 290 -46.88 36.05 4.85
N SER A 291 -46.13 37.13 4.83
CA SER A 291 -46.60 38.44 5.33
C SER A 291 -47.79 38.95 4.53
N SER A 292 -47.77 38.82 3.19
CA SER A 292 -48.92 39.16 2.34
C SER A 292 -50.13 38.26 2.62
N LEU A 293 -49.92 36.95 2.83
CA LEU A 293 -50.98 35.98 3.12
C LEU A 293 -51.65 36.31 4.46
N THR A 294 -50.88 36.62 5.50
CA THR A 294 -51.42 37.01 6.80
C THR A 294 -52.22 38.31 6.73
N GLN A 295 -51.78 39.29 5.94
CA GLN A 295 -52.57 40.50 5.68
C GLN A 295 -53.91 40.16 5.01
N LYS A 296 -53.89 39.35 3.96
CA LYS A 296 -55.10 38.92 3.23
C LYS A 296 -56.04 38.12 4.12
N LYS A 297 -55.52 37.28 5.00
CA LYS A 297 -56.31 36.57 6.01
C LYS A 297 -57.01 37.55 6.97
N ASN A 298 -56.30 38.55 7.48
CA ASN A 298 -56.89 39.57 8.36
C ASN A 298 -57.96 40.40 7.64
N GLU A 299 -57.78 40.70 6.35
CA GLU A 299 -58.80 41.35 5.51
C GLU A 299 -60.04 40.46 5.33
N ALA A 300 -59.85 39.17 5.07
CA ALA A 300 -60.93 38.19 4.96
C ALA A 300 -61.74 38.06 6.26
N GLU A 301 -61.08 37.97 7.42
CA GLU A 301 -61.75 37.91 8.73
C GLU A 301 -62.58 39.18 9.02
N LYS A 302 -62.13 40.36 8.56
CA LYS A 302 -62.93 41.60 8.66
C LYS A 302 -64.17 41.54 7.78
N LEU A 303 -64.04 41.06 6.55
CA LEU A 303 -65.18 40.90 5.63
C LEU A 303 -66.19 39.87 6.16
N GLU A 304 -65.72 38.76 6.74
CA GLU A 304 -66.57 37.74 7.35
C GLU A 304 -67.42 38.31 8.50
N LYS A 305 -66.85 39.17 9.35
CA LYS A 305 -67.60 39.88 10.39
C LYS A 305 -68.67 40.82 9.82
N ILE A 306 -68.35 41.53 8.75
CA ILE A 306 -69.32 42.43 8.08
C ILE A 306 -70.45 41.62 7.46
N LEU A 307 -70.15 40.48 6.83
CA LEU A 307 -71.17 39.58 6.29
C LEU A 307 -72.09 39.07 7.39
N PHE A 308 -71.54 38.61 8.52
CA PHE A 308 -72.34 38.17 9.66
C PHE A 308 -73.30 39.26 10.17
N GLN A 309 -72.80 40.50 10.30
CA GLN A 309 -73.65 41.64 10.68
C GLN A 309 -74.78 41.89 9.68
N LYS A 310 -74.47 41.84 8.37
CA LYS A 310 -75.46 42.04 7.31
C LYS A 310 -76.49 40.91 7.26
N ASP A 311 -76.09 39.67 7.50
CA ASP A 311 -76.99 38.52 7.56
C ASP A 311 -77.96 38.61 8.75
N ASP A 312 -77.51 39.10 9.91
CA ASP A 312 -78.38 39.35 11.06
C ASP A 312 -79.38 40.50 10.79
N GLU A 313 -78.93 41.61 10.19
CA GLU A 313 -79.82 42.69 9.73
C GLU A 313 -80.87 42.18 8.74
N ILE A 314 -80.47 41.36 7.77
CA ILE A 314 -81.39 40.73 6.81
C ILE A 314 -82.40 39.86 7.54
N ARG A 315 -81.97 39.06 8.53
CA ARG A 315 -82.85 38.19 9.31
C ARG A 315 -83.89 38.99 10.10
N GLU A 316 -83.51 40.13 10.69
CA GLU A 316 -84.44 41.05 11.33
C GLU A 316 -85.43 41.65 10.34
N LEU A 317 -84.95 42.15 9.20
CA LEU A 317 -85.81 42.72 8.16
C LEU A 317 -86.79 41.68 7.60
N GLN A 318 -86.37 40.43 7.40
CA GLN A 318 -87.25 39.32 7.00
C GLN A 318 -88.32 39.04 8.07
N LYS A 319 -87.98 39.12 9.36
CA LYS A 319 -88.94 38.94 10.46
C LYS A 319 -89.98 40.06 10.49
N LEU A 320 -89.55 41.30 10.25
CA LEU A 320 -90.46 42.45 10.09
C LEU A 320 -91.37 42.29 8.87
N LEU A 321 -90.84 41.88 7.73
CA LEU A 321 -91.61 41.63 6.51
C LEU A 321 -92.67 40.53 6.72
N LYS A 322 -92.28 39.42 7.39
CA LYS A 322 -93.19 38.32 7.73
C LYS A 322 -94.30 38.77 8.68
N ASN A 323 -94.01 39.62 9.66
CA ASN A 323 -95.04 40.19 10.55
C ASN A 323 -96.02 41.09 9.79
N VAL A 324 -95.57 41.83 8.77
CA VAL A 324 -96.44 42.65 7.91
C VAL A 324 -97.29 41.78 6.96
N GLN A 325 -96.77 40.66 6.46
CA GLN A 325 -97.56 39.69 5.71
C GLN A 325 -98.58 38.92 6.58
N SER A 326 -98.33 38.81 7.89
CA SER A 326 -99.20 38.09 8.83
C SER A 326 -100.43 38.90 9.29
N SER A 327 -100.46 40.22 9.07
CA SER A 327 -101.60 41.08 9.41
C SER A 327 -102.61 41.27 8.27
N SER A 328 -102.45 40.54 7.16
CA SER A 328 -103.23 40.68 5.93
C SER A 328 -103.76 39.34 5.41
N THR A 329 -104.61 38.60 6.15
CA THR A 329 -105.64 37.71 5.53
C THR A 329 -106.64 37.06 6.52
N LEU A 330 -107.93 37.14 6.18
CA LEU A 330 -109.08 36.28 6.60
C LEU A 330 -110.22 36.47 5.55
N PRO A 331 -111.22 35.56 5.39
CA PRO A 331 -111.21 34.37 4.52
C PRO A 331 -112.42 34.28 3.53
N GLN A 332 -112.41 33.31 2.58
CA GLN A 332 -113.54 32.42 2.19
C GLN A 332 -113.14 31.46 1.04
N GLU A 333 -113.35 30.14 1.19
CA GLU A 333 -114.35 29.28 0.49
C GLU A 333 -114.32 29.38 -1.05
N SER A 334 -114.39 28.33 -1.89
CA SER A 334 -114.63 26.89 -1.80
C SER A 334 -114.44 26.28 -3.21
N THR A 335 -114.24 24.95 -3.28
CA THR A 335 -114.64 24.01 -4.36
C THR A 335 -114.00 23.98 -5.78
N PHE A 336 -113.57 22.74 -6.09
CA PHE A 336 -113.57 22.00 -7.37
C PHE A 336 -112.56 22.30 -8.52
N SER A 337 -111.62 21.35 -8.64
CA SER A 337 -111.25 20.53 -9.82
C SER A 337 -110.84 21.13 -11.19
N SER A 338 -109.71 20.59 -11.66
CA SER A 338 -109.27 20.28 -13.05
C SER A 338 -108.81 21.41 -13.99
N GLU A 339 -107.48 21.52 -14.12
CA GLU A 339 -106.61 21.47 -15.33
C GLU A 339 -107.23 21.55 -16.76
N PRO A 340 -106.44 21.82 -17.82
CA PRO A 340 -105.22 22.66 -17.94
C PRO A 340 -105.19 23.52 -19.25
N VAL A 341 -104.07 24.21 -19.46
CA VAL A 341 -103.48 24.64 -20.76
C VAL A 341 -103.86 26.03 -21.33
N ASN A 342 -102.81 26.85 -21.42
CA ASN A 342 -102.45 27.94 -22.36
C ASN A 342 -103.56 28.83 -22.93
N GLU A 343 -103.41 30.16 -22.77
CA GLU A 343 -103.08 31.04 -23.91
C GLU A 343 -102.84 32.52 -23.52
N THR A 344 -101.78 33.09 -24.11
CA THR A 344 -101.61 34.44 -24.68
C THR A 344 -102.07 35.73 -23.97
N LYS A 345 -101.10 36.67 -23.92
CA LYS A 345 -101.17 38.09 -24.35
C LYS A 345 -102.20 39.05 -23.71
N ALA A 346 -101.62 39.99 -22.95
CA ALA A 346 -101.40 41.40 -23.35
C ALA A 346 -102.14 42.50 -22.57
N VAL A 347 -101.40 43.62 -22.47
CA VAL A 347 -101.82 45.01 -22.22
C VAL A 347 -102.11 45.36 -20.76
N SER A 348 -101.61 46.43 -20.13
CA SER A 348 -100.51 47.39 -20.33
C SER A 348 -100.52 48.28 -19.06
N ILE A 349 -99.38 48.95 -18.79
CA ILE A 349 -99.19 50.16 -17.96
C ILE A 349 -98.93 49.95 -16.45
N GLY A 350 -97.77 50.46 -16.00
CA GLY A 350 -97.43 50.65 -14.57
C GLY A 350 -95.99 50.25 -14.21
N LYS A 351 -95.00 50.85 -14.86
CA LYS A 351 -93.59 50.43 -14.90
C LYS A 351 -92.79 51.03 -13.73
N ALA A 352 -92.70 50.33 -12.60
CA ALA A 352 -91.73 50.61 -11.54
C ALA A 352 -91.41 49.31 -10.77
N GLY A 353 -90.13 48.96 -10.66
CA GLY A 353 -89.63 47.92 -9.75
C GLY A 353 -89.57 46.50 -10.33
N ASN A 354 -88.56 46.17 -11.13
CA ASN A 354 -88.07 44.78 -11.28
C ASN A 354 -86.68 44.72 -11.95
N THR A 355 -85.70 45.48 -11.43
CA THR A 355 -84.32 45.48 -11.96
C THR A 355 -83.40 44.47 -11.28
N ASP A 356 -83.77 43.94 -10.12
CA ASP A 356 -82.86 43.11 -9.30
C ASP A 356 -82.92 41.61 -9.66
N GLY A 357 -84.08 41.11 -10.11
CA GLY A 357 -84.23 39.72 -10.56
C GLY A 357 -83.48 39.41 -11.87
N ALA A 358 -83.34 40.40 -12.75
CA ALA A 358 -82.64 40.27 -14.03
C ALA A 358 -81.11 40.41 -13.88
N ASN A 359 -80.64 41.10 -12.84
CA ASN A 359 -79.21 41.20 -12.52
C ASN A 359 -78.71 39.96 -11.78
N THR A 360 -79.49 39.47 -10.81
CA THR A 360 -79.16 38.23 -10.08
C THR A 360 -79.14 37.00 -10.99
N THR A 361 -80.04 36.91 -11.98
CA THR A 361 -79.97 35.84 -13.00
C THR A 361 -78.72 35.92 -13.87
N LYS A 362 -78.28 37.12 -14.27
CA LYS A 362 -77.02 37.30 -15.01
C LYS A 362 -75.80 36.92 -14.18
N GLU A 363 -75.79 37.28 -12.90
CA GLU A 363 -74.73 36.94 -11.96
C GLU A 363 -74.66 35.43 -11.71
N ILE A 364 -75.81 34.76 -11.55
CA ILE A 364 -75.89 33.29 -11.46
C ILE A 364 -75.34 32.64 -12.74
N THR A 365 -75.68 33.15 -13.93
CA THR A 365 -75.13 32.60 -15.18
C THR A 365 -73.62 32.80 -15.31
N LEU A 366 -73.09 33.93 -14.81
CA LEU A 366 -71.65 34.20 -14.83
C LEU A 366 -70.90 33.26 -13.88
N LEU A 367 -71.40 33.07 -12.66
CA LEU A 367 -70.85 32.14 -11.68
C LEU A 367 -70.93 30.68 -12.16
N GLN A 368 -71.96 30.30 -12.91
CA GLN A 368 -72.05 28.99 -13.55
C GLN A 368 -70.96 28.79 -14.61
N VAL A 369 -70.71 29.80 -15.45
CA VAL A 369 -69.62 29.76 -16.44
C VAL A 369 -68.25 29.67 -15.76
N GLU A 370 -68.04 30.43 -14.68
CA GLU A 370 -66.80 30.39 -13.91
C GLU A 370 -66.59 29.02 -13.23
N ARG A 371 -67.63 28.47 -12.60
CA ARG A 371 -67.63 27.12 -12.03
C ARG A 371 -67.29 26.07 -13.09
N ASP A 372 -67.88 26.16 -14.27
CA ASP A 372 -67.64 25.19 -15.35
C ASP A 372 -66.25 25.35 -15.97
N GLY A 373 -65.71 26.57 -16.01
CA GLY A 373 -64.33 26.85 -16.37
C GLY A 373 -63.33 26.27 -15.37
N LEU A 374 -63.58 26.44 -14.07
CA LEU A 374 -62.77 25.84 -13.00
C LEU A 374 -62.85 24.31 -13.02
N ARG A 375 -64.03 23.73 -13.27
CA ARG A 375 -64.20 22.27 -13.43
C ARG A 375 -63.34 21.74 -14.58
N LYS A 376 -63.37 22.40 -15.74
CA LYS A 376 -62.53 22.03 -16.90
C LYS A 376 -61.03 22.17 -16.61
N LEU A 377 -60.63 23.19 -15.85
CA LEU A 377 -59.23 23.35 -15.43
C LEU A 377 -58.80 22.21 -14.50
N VAL A 378 -59.64 21.83 -13.53
CA VAL A 378 -59.38 20.70 -12.63
C VAL A 378 -59.31 19.38 -13.41
N GLU A 379 -60.22 19.15 -14.35
CA GLU A 379 -60.18 17.99 -15.25
C GLU A 379 -58.86 17.94 -16.05
N SER A 380 -58.45 19.06 -16.66
CA SER A 380 -57.19 19.14 -17.40
C SER A 380 -55.95 18.95 -16.51
N MET A 381 -55.97 19.46 -15.27
CA MET A 381 -54.89 19.24 -14.31
C MET A 381 -54.81 17.77 -13.87
N ASN A 382 -55.95 17.13 -13.63
CA ASN A 382 -56.00 15.70 -13.29
C ASN A 382 -55.50 14.83 -14.44
N GLU A 383 -55.92 15.10 -15.69
CA GLU A 383 -55.38 14.41 -16.87
C GLU A 383 -53.86 14.56 -16.97
N ARG A 384 -53.32 15.74 -16.67
CA ARG A 384 -51.87 15.96 -16.67
C ARG A 384 -51.16 15.21 -15.54
N VAL A 385 -51.77 15.11 -14.37
CA VAL A 385 -51.23 14.31 -13.25
C VAL A 385 -51.21 12.83 -13.61
N ASP A 386 -52.27 12.32 -14.24
CA ASP A 386 -52.34 10.92 -14.68
C ASP A 386 -51.27 10.59 -15.72
N LEU A 387 -51.04 11.49 -16.69
CA LEU A 387 -49.95 11.34 -17.67
C LEU A 387 -48.57 11.31 -17.01
N LEU A 388 -48.33 12.19 -16.03
CA LEU A 388 -47.06 12.22 -15.28
C LEU A 388 -46.88 10.96 -14.42
N LEU A 389 -47.95 10.40 -13.87
CA LEU A 389 -47.90 9.12 -13.16
C LEU A 389 -47.56 7.97 -14.11
N GLU A 390 -48.15 7.95 -15.31
CA GLU A 390 -47.84 6.94 -16.32
C GLU A 390 -46.37 7.02 -16.78
N GLU A 391 -45.85 8.23 -17.00
CA GLU A 391 -44.44 8.46 -17.35
C GLU A 391 -43.49 8.00 -16.24
N ASN A 392 -43.79 8.34 -14.98
CA ASN A 392 -43.00 7.85 -13.84
C ASN A 392 -43.04 6.32 -13.71
N CYS A 393 -44.18 5.69 -14.00
CA CYS A 393 -44.28 4.23 -14.05
C CYS A 393 -43.39 3.62 -15.15
N LYS A 394 -43.34 4.24 -16.35
CA LYS A 394 -42.46 3.81 -17.44
C LYS A 394 -40.98 3.94 -17.05
N LEU A 395 -40.57 5.09 -16.52
CA LEU A 395 -39.19 5.33 -16.09
C LEU A 395 -38.77 4.37 -14.97
N LYS A 396 -39.66 4.06 -14.02
CA LYS A 396 -39.40 3.09 -12.96
C LYS A 396 -39.17 1.67 -13.52
N ASN A 397 -39.93 1.27 -14.53
CA ASN A 397 -39.75 -0.02 -15.21
C ASN A 397 -38.41 -0.06 -15.98
N GLU A 398 -38.05 1.00 -16.69
CA GLU A 398 -36.75 1.11 -17.38
C GLU A 398 -35.58 1.03 -16.40
N LEU A 399 -35.66 1.71 -15.26
CA LEU A 399 -34.67 1.63 -14.19
C LEU A 399 -34.54 0.21 -13.64
N SER A 400 -35.67 -0.48 -13.42
CA SER A 400 -35.66 -1.88 -12.97
C SER A 400 -35.01 -2.82 -14.00
N ILE A 401 -35.27 -2.60 -15.29
CA ILE A 401 -34.62 -3.36 -16.37
C ILE A 401 -33.11 -3.10 -16.38
N LEU A 402 -32.67 -1.86 -16.24
CA LEU A 402 -31.25 -1.49 -16.18
C LEU A 402 -30.55 -2.07 -14.94
N GLU A 403 -31.22 -2.09 -13.80
CA GLU A 403 -30.71 -2.69 -12.56
C GLU A 403 -30.57 -4.22 -12.69
N ASN A 404 -31.57 -4.89 -13.26
CA ASN A 404 -31.53 -6.31 -13.57
C ASN A 404 -30.44 -6.64 -14.61
N ALA A 405 -30.22 -5.78 -15.61
CA ALA A 405 -29.15 -5.95 -16.59
C ALA A 405 -27.75 -5.81 -15.97
N LYS A 406 -27.58 -4.90 -14.99
CA LYS A 406 -26.33 -4.75 -14.22
C LYS A 406 -26.08 -5.96 -13.31
N SER A 407 -27.13 -6.46 -12.64
CA SER A 407 -27.04 -7.66 -11.79
C SER A 407 -26.76 -8.93 -12.61
N SER A 408 -27.34 -9.07 -13.81
CA SER A 408 -27.13 -10.21 -14.71
C SER A 408 -25.69 -10.29 -15.24
N LYS A 409 -25.07 -9.15 -15.61
CA LYS A 409 -23.65 -9.11 -16.02
C LYS A 409 -22.70 -9.46 -14.88
N GLY A 410 -23.02 -9.09 -13.64
CA GLY A 410 -22.28 -9.52 -12.45
C GLY A 410 -22.45 -11.01 -12.16
N THR A 411 -23.65 -11.57 -12.37
CA THR A 411 -23.98 -12.95 -12.00
C THR A 411 -23.53 -13.98 -13.06
N ALA A 412 -23.48 -13.62 -14.34
CA ALA A 412 -22.96 -14.49 -15.40
C ALA A 412 -21.48 -14.86 -15.20
N TYR A 413 -20.68 -13.94 -14.64
CA TYR A 413 -19.28 -14.20 -14.31
C TYR A 413 -19.11 -15.21 -13.15
N TRP A 414 -20.08 -15.28 -12.24
CA TRP A 414 -20.06 -16.22 -11.10
C TRP A 414 -20.74 -17.55 -11.38
N ARG A 415 -21.68 -17.63 -12.34
CA ARG A 415 -22.42 -18.86 -12.65
C ARG A 415 -21.67 -19.80 -13.60
N LEU A 416 -20.77 -19.29 -14.45
CA LEU A 416 -19.91 -20.13 -15.30
C LEU A 416 -18.81 -20.88 -14.52
N ALA A 417 -18.52 -20.46 -13.27
CA ALA A 417 -17.49 -21.06 -12.42
C ALA A 417 -18.00 -22.20 -11.52
N ARG A 418 -19.30 -22.53 -11.54
CA ARG A 418 -19.90 -23.45 -10.55
C ARG A 418 -20.62 -24.68 -11.11
N HIS A 419 -20.55 -24.95 -12.42
CA HIS A 419 -21.15 -26.13 -13.04
C HIS A 419 -20.13 -26.99 -13.79
N THR A 420 -19.11 -27.47 -13.08
CA THR A 420 -18.36 -28.69 -13.45
C THR A 420 -17.79 -29.36 -12.19
N ARG A 421 -18.65 -29.96 -11.36
CA ARG A 421 -18.27 -31.05 -10.41
C ARG A 421 -19.50 -31.54 -9.64
N SER A 422 -20.18 -32.53 -10.20
CA SER A 422 -20.81 -33.64 -9.49
C SER A 422 -21.41 -34.57 -10.55
N ASP A 423 -20.83 -35.75 -10.73
CA ASP A 423 -21.53 -37.02 -10.60
C ASP A 423 -20.57 -38.18 -10.87
N GLY A 424 -20.71 -39.22 -10.05
CA GLY A 424 -19.70 -40.26 -9.85
C GLY A 424 -19.88 -41.54 -10.66
N LEU A 425 -18.82 -42.36 -10.54
CA LEU A 425 -18.75 -43.83 -10.56
C LEU A 425 -19.36 -44.59 -11.75
N LYS A 426 -18.49 -45.26 -12.51
CA LYS A 426 -18.41 -46.74 -12.55
C LYS A 426 -17.16 -47.24 -13.27
N GLU A 427 -16.59 -48.30 -12.71
CA GLU A 427 -15.46 -49.09 -13.22
C GLU A 427 -15.79 -49.79 -14.54
N THR A 428 -14.78 -49.97 -15.41
CA THR A 428 -14.38 -51.23 -16.06
C THR A 428 -13.27 -50.97 -17.10
N GLU A 429 -12.11 -51.61 -16.91
CA GLU A 429 -11.05 -51.84 -17.91
C GLU A 429 -11.42 -53.03 -18.83
N PRO A 430 -10.64 -53.41 -19.86
CA PRO A 430 -9.92 -52.61 -20.88
C PRO A 430 -10.12 -53.18 -22.32
N ASN A 431 -9.88 -52.40 -23.39
CA ASN A 431 -9.18 -52.93 -24.58
C ASN A 431 -8.75 -51.86 -25.62
N GLU A 432 -7.48 -51.97 -26.01
CA GLU A 432 -6.81 -51.73 -27.29
C GLU A 432 -7.25 -50.68 -28.35
N LYS A 433 -6.21 -49.91 -28.74
CA LYS A 433 -5.79 -49.47 -30.10
C LYS A 433 -6.46 -48.25 -30.77
N SER A 434 -5.65 -47.19 -30.88
CA SER A 434 -5.31 -46.38 -32.09
C SER A 434 -5.15 -44.90 -31.71
N HIS A 435 -3.91 -44.38 -31.63
CA HIS A 435 -3.20 -43.66 -32.70
C HIS A 435 -4.00 -42.48 -33.28
N VAL A 436 -3.82 -41.28 -32.69
CA VAL A 436 -3.46 -39.98 -33.33
C VAL A 436 -3.43 -38.93 -32.19
N GLY A 437 -2.23 -38.55 -31.75
CA GLY A 437 -2.02 -37.57 -30.69
C GLY A 437 -1.97 -36.15 -31.25
N GLN A 438 -3.11 -35.44 -31.22
CA GLN A 438 -3.13 -33.98 -31.15
C GLN A 438 -3.16 -33.58 -29.67
N THR A 439 -2.02 -33.13 -29.15
CA THR A 439 -1.88 -32.66 -27.78
C THR A 439 -2.57 -31.30 -27.61
N LYS A 440 -3.87 -31.32 -27.26
CA LYS A 440 -4.54 -30.18 -26.62
C LYS A 440 -3.94 -29.99 -25.23
N MET A 441 -2.97 -29.10 -25.11
CA MET A 441 -2.53 -28.56 -23.82
C MET A 441 -3.57 -27.54 -23.32
N SER A 442 -4.70 -28.03 -22.82
CA SER A 442 -5.54 -27.29 -21.87
C SER A 442 -5.48 -28.01 -20.54
N GLY A 443 -4.26 -28.05 -19.99
CA GLY A 443 -4.05 -28.45 -18.61
C GLY A 443 -4.43 -27.28 -17.72
N ASN A 444 -5.50 -27.42 -16.95
CA ASN A 444 -5.74 -26.63 -15.75
C ASN A 444 -4.58 -26.87 -14.78
N HIS A 445 -3.45 -26.20 -15.00
CA HIS A 445 -2.37 -26.11 -14.03
C HIS A 445 -2.71 -25.02 -13.02
N SER A 446 -3.72 -25.29 -12.19
CA SER A 446 -3.61 -24.84 -10.80
C SER A 446 -2.44 -25.63 -10.22
N VAL A 447 -1.23 -25.11 -10.42
CA VAL A 447 -0.06 -25.64 -9.75
C VAL A 447 -0.38 -25.54 -8.27
N ASN A 448 -0.55 -26.69 -7.63
CA ASN A 448 -0.86 -26.75 -6.22
C ASN A 448 0.29 -26.04 -5.49
N MET A 449 0.04 -24.84 -4.97
CA MET A 449 1.08 -23.99 -4.36
C MET A 449 1.75 -24.71 -3.19
N ASP A 450 1.00 -25.59 -2.52
CA ASP A 450 1.51 -26.46 -1.47
C ASP A 450 2.58 -27.42 -1.98
N HIS A 451 2.48 -27.86 -3.24
CA HIS A 451 3.53 -28.68 -3.86
C HIS A 451 4.80 -27.87 -4.09
N LEU A 452 4.71 -26.61 -4.53
CA LEU A 452 5.90 -25.76 -4.75
C LEU A 452 6.62 -25.44 -3.44
N LEU A 453 5.88 -25.32 -2.35
CA LEU A 453 6.45 -25.13 -1.00
C LEU A 453 6.97 -26.43 -0.39
N ASN A 454 6.56 -27.60 -0.90
CA ASN A 454 6.99 -28.87 -0.37
C ASN A 454 8.47 -29.11 -0.66
N ARG A 455 9.22 -29.55 0.36
CA ARG A 455 10.61 -29.99 0.23
C ARG A 455 10.79 -31.09 -0.83
N GLN A 456 9.77 -31.91 -1.06
CA GLN A 456 9.82 -32.96 -2.09
C GLN A 456 10.00 -32.37 -3.50
N PHE A 457 9.46 -31.18 -3.77
CA PHE A 457 9.68 -30.49 -5.05
C PHE A 457 11.16 -30.18 -5.29
N LEU A 458 11.86 -29.69 -4.25
CA LEU A 458 13.30 -29.44 -4.33
C LEU A 458 14.07 -30.73 -4.63
N ILE A 459 13.74 -31.84 -3.96
CA ILE A 459 14.39 -33.14 -4.16
C ILE A 459 14.13 -33.65 -5.59
N ASP A 460 12.91 -33.53 -6.09
CA ASP A 460 12.55 -33.97 -7.43
C ASP A 460 13.23 -33.12 -8.52
N VAL A 461 13.32 -31.81 -8.32
CA VAL A 461 14.01 -30.90 -9.26
C VAL A 461 15.51 -31.17 -9.27
N LEU A 462 16.14 -31.33 -8.11
CA LEU A 462 17.58 -31.58 -8.01
C LEU A 462 17.96 -32.99 -8.48
N SER A 463 17.11 -34.00 -8.27
CA SER A 463 17.37 -35.37 -8.75
C SER A 463 17.21 -35.51 -10.27
N LYS A 464 16.31 -34.72 -10.89
CA LYS A 464 16.10 -34.73 -12.35
C LYS A 464 17.08 -33.86 -13.11
N SER A 465 17.63 -32.82 -12.47
CA SER A 465 18.64 -31.95 -13.06
C SER A 465 20.01 -32.55 -12.78
N ALA A 466 20.64 -33.16 -13.79
CA ALA A 466 21.97 -33.77 -13.69
C ALA A 466 23.08 -32.71 -13.47
N LEU A 467 23.01 -31.99 -12.36
CA LEU A 467 23.87 -30.88 -11.99
C LEU A 467 25.07 -31.38 -11.19
N SER A 468 26.21 -30.70 -11.35
CA SER A 468 27.34 -30.89 -10.45
C SER A 468 26.95 -30.55 -9.01
N ALA A 469 27.63 -31.13 -8.01
CA ALA A 469 27.33 -30.89 -6.59
C ALA A 469 27.37 -29.38 -6.23
N THR A 470 28.32 -28.64 -6.79
CA THR A 470 28.43 -27.19 -6.58
C THR A 470 27.25 -26.43 -7.19
N SER A 471 26.85 -26.78 -8.42
CA SER A 471 25.70 -26.19 -9.10
C SER A 471 24.38 -26.53 -8.39
N ALA A 472 24.21 -27.77 -7.96
CA ALA A 472 23.04 -28.23 -7.21
C ALA A 472 22.89 -27.47 -5.88
N ASN A 473 23.98 -27.19 -5.18
CA ASN A 473 23.96 -26.39 -3.95
C ASN A 473 23.52 -24.93 -4.20
N ILE A 474 23.99 -24.31 -5.28
CA ILE A 474 23.59 -22.93 -5.64
C ILE A 474 22.10 -22.89 -6.01
N VAL A 475 21.66 -23.82 -6.87
CA VAL A 475 20.25 -23.94 -7.27
C VAL A 475 19.36 -24.23 -6.06
N SER A 476 19.80 -25.10 -5.14
CA SER A 476 19.06 -25.40 -3.91
C SER A 476 18.87 -24.17 -3.03
N LYS A 477 19.93 -23.37 -2.82
CA LYS A 477 19.84 -22.12 -2.07
C LYS A 477 18.85 -21.15 -2.72
N GLN A 478 18.90 -21.01 -4.04
CA GLN A 478 18.00 -20.11 -4.76
C GLN A 478 16.54 -20.58 -4.69
N ILE A 479 16.28 -21.90 -4.84
CA ILE A 479 14.95 -22.47 -4.69
C ILE A 479 14.42 -22.22 -3.27
N ASN A 480 15.24 -22.40 -2.24
CA ASN A 480 14.83 -22.11 -0.86
C ASN A 480 14.48 -20.64 -0.66
N VAL A 481 15.27 -19.70 -1.21
CA VAL A 481 14.94 -18.26 -1.14
C VAL A 481 13.60 -17.97 -1.82
N LEU A 482 13.35 -18.56 -2.99
CA LEU A 482 12.08 -18.41 -3.69
C LEU A 482 10.92 -19.06 -2.93
N GLN A 483 11.11 -20.23 -2.31
CA GLN A 483 10.11 -20.88 -1.47
C GLN A 483 9.77 -20.06 -0.22
N CYS A 484 10.75 -19.43 0.42
CA CYS A 484 10.51 -18.49 1.52
C CYS A 484 9.69 -17.29 1.05
N ALA A 485 10.09 -16.62 -0.03
CA ALA A 485 9.34 -15.50 -0.60
C ALA A 485 7.91 -15.89 -1.00
N LEU A 486 7.74 -17.08 -1.58
CA LEU A 486 6.42 -17.61 -1.94
C LEU A 486 5.56 -17.88 -0.68
N SER A 487 6.17 -18.41 0.39
CA SER A 487 5.47 -18.64 1.66
C SER A 487 5.00 -17.33 2.29
N ASP A 488 5.84 -16.30 2.25
CA ASP A 488 5.52 -14.99 2.83
C ASP A 488 4.40 -14.30 2.04
N THR A 489 4.46 -14.31 0.71
CA THR A 489 3.38 -13.79 -0.14
C THR A 489 2.06 -14.56 0.00
N LEU A 490 2.10 -15.87 0.28
CA LEU A 490 0.90 -16.64 0.57
C LEU A 490 0.28 -16.27 1.92
N LYS A 491 1.11 -16.05 2.96
CA LYS A 491 0.63 -15.55 4.26
C LYS A 491 0.02 -14.15 4.12
N GLU A 492 0.65 -13.26 3.36
CA GLU A 492 0.10 -11.93 3.08
C GLU A 492 -1.24 -11.99 2.35
N ASN A 493 -1.36 -12.88 1.35
CA ASN A 493 -2.65 -13.09 0.68
C ASN A 493 -3.71 -13.62 1.64
N GLU A 494 -3.34 -14.48 2.60
CA GLU A 494 -4.28 -14.98 3.60
C GLU A 494 -4.73 -13.89 4.57
N THR A 495 -3.82 -13.03 5.05
CA THR A 495 -4.20 -11.88 5.89
C THR A 495 -5.07 -10.87 5.14
N LEU A 496 -4.80 -10.65 3.84
CA LEU A 496 -5.64 -9.80 2.98
C LEU A 496 -7.04 -10.40 2.79
N LYS A 497 -7.17 -11.72 2.62
CA LYS A 497 -8.49 -12.39 2.57
C LYS A 497 -9.24 -12.23 3.89
N GLU A 498 -8.58 -12.44 5.02
CA GLU A 498 -9.20 -12.24 6.34
C GLU A 498 -9.71 -10.81 6.53
N LEU A 499 -8.93 -9.80 6.09
CA LEU A 499 -9.32 -8.41 6.14
C LEU A 499 -10.51 -8.12 5.22
N LEU A 500 -10.52 -8.70 4.03
CA LEU A 500 -11.62 -8.56 3.07
C LEU A 500 -12.92 -9.20 3.60
N ASP A 501 -12.83 -10.34 4.28
CA ASP A 501 -13.99 -10.97 4.91
C ASP A 501 -14.49 -10.19 6.13
N LYS A 502 -13.60 -9.57 6.91
CA LYS A 502 -14.00 -8.59 7.94
C LYS A 502 -14.74 -7.39 7.34
N LEU A 503 -14.23 -6.83 6.24
CA LEU A 503 -14.89 -5.72 5.54
C LEU A 503 -16.27 -6.12 4.99
N ARG A 504 -16.40 -7.35 4.49
CA ARG A 504 -17.70 -7.91 4.08
C ARG A 504 -18.65 -8.10 5.27
N SER A 505 -18.16 -8.45 6.46
CA SER A 505 -18.98 -8.50 7.68
C SER A 505 -19.49 -7.12 8.04
N LEU A 506 -18.60 -6.13 8.13
CA LEU A 506 -18.96 -4.75 8.45
C LEU A 506 -20.00 -4.19 7.47
N ARG A 507 -19.80 -4.39 6.16
CA ARG A 507 -20.78 -3.94 5.16
C ARG A 507 -22.15 -4.62 5.31
N ARG A 508 -22.19 -5.88 5.74
CA ARG A 508 -23.46 -6.58 6.05
C ARG A 508 -24.11 -6.00 7.30
N GLU A 509 -23.33 -5.69 8.33
CA GLU A 509 -23.80 -5.04 9.55
C GLU A 509 -24.36 -3.63 9.26
N ASP A 510 -23.65 -2.82 8.48
CA ASP A 510 -24.11 -1.49 8.03
C ASP A 510 -25.41 -1.59 7.23
N PHE A 511 -25.51 -2.57 6.31
CA PHE A 511 -26.72 -2.80 5.54
C PHE A 511 -27.90 -3.21 6.43
N ASN A 512 -27.66 -4.06 7.43
CA ASN A 512 -28.68 -4.46 8.41
C ASN A 512 -29.14 -3.25 9.24
N LEU A 513 -28.21 -2.40 9.70
CA LEU A 513 -28.52 -1.18 10.45
C LEU A 513 -29.36 -0.20 9.61
N LEU A 514 -28.96 0.05 8.36
CA LEU A 514 -29.72 0.89 7.44
C LEU A 514 -31.12 0.33 7.18
N SER A 515 -31.24 -0.98 6.99
CA SER A 515 -32.53 -1.66 6.81
C SER A 515 -33.43 -1.48 8.03
N GLU A 516 -32.86 -1.55 9.24
CA GLU A 516 -33.57 -1.34 10.50
C GLU A 516 -34.03 0.12 10.67
N ILE A 517 -33.18 1.10 10.34
CA ILE A 517 -33.54 2.53 10.36
C ILE A 517 -34.70 2.79 9.38
N VAL A 518 -34.63 2.26 8.16
CA VAL A 518 -35.71 2.40 7.17
C VAL A 518 -37.01 1.77 7.66
N ARG A 519 -36.93 0.62 8.34
CA ARG A 519 -38.09 -0.05 8.95
C ARG A 519 -38.72 0.81 10.05
N GLN A 520 -37.91 1.41 10.93
CA GLN A 520 -38.39 2.30 12.00
C GLN A 520 -39.03 3.58 11.43
N LEU A 521 -38.41 4.21 10.44
CA LEU A 521 -38.97 5.40 9.77
C LEU A 521 -40.32 5.10 9.11
N ARG A 522 -40.47 3.91 8.51
CA ARG A 522 -41.75 3.48 7.93
C ARG A 522 -42.83 3.32 9.01
N ALA A 523 -42.50 2.70 10.14
CA ALA A 523 -43.44 2.53 11.25
C ALA A 523 -43.93 3.89 11.79
N VAL A 524 -43.02 4.85 12.01
CA VAL A 524 -43.38 6.21 12.46
C VAL A 524 -44.28 6.93 11.45
N SER A 525 -44.03 6.77 10.15
CA SER A 525 -44.87 7.37 9.11
C SER A 525 -46.26 6.74 8.99
N GLU A 526 -46.44 5.50 9.44
CA GLU A 526 -47.75 4.84 9.47
C GLU A 526 -48.56 5.29 10.69
N ASP A 527 -47.91 5.50 11.84
CA ASP A 527 -48.55 6.01 13.06
C ASP A 527 -49.03 7.47 12.92
N GLU A 528 -48.36 8.33 12.15
CA GLU A 528 -48.80 9.73 11.90
C GLU A 528 -50.02 9.84 10.95
N LYS A 529 -50.44 8.75 10.30
CA LYS A 529 -51.59 8.75 9.38
C LYS A 529 -52.89 8.27 10.04
N VAL A 530 -52.83 7.79 11.27
CA VAL A 530 -53.98 7.36 12.10
C VAL A 530 -54.36 8.49 13.04
#